data_AF-A0A1H0A2U6-F1
#
_entry.id   AF-A0A1H0A2U6-F1
#
_cell.length_a   1.000
_cell.length_b   1.000
_cell.length_c   1.000
_cell.angle_alpha   90.00
_cell.angle_beta   90.00
_cell.angle_gamma   90.00
#
_symmetry.space_group_name_H-M   'P 1'
#
loop_
_entity.id
_entity.type
_entity.pdbx_description
1 polymer ?
#
loop_
_entity_poly.entity_id
_entity_poly.type
_entity_poly.pdbx_seq_one_letter_code
_entity_poly.pdbx_strand_id
1 'polypeptide(L)'
;MNAEDKTRITVDIYGNQYKLKASTSTNYMKRVAEYVNDQMFRIAKGYPRLDSQRIAVLAAVNMADECFRMNEVMEELSKAQKDQEATKAAYEKLFVTYNELKQEYEIQMTFVGEQKAKLELVNQQQEQMKLEVHKGKQEQEQAKQLQEQIKQQLEQEKRQLIQVRQLLDQEKQQHEQIRQQLEQEKQQKAHQLQTLNEQHQSEKLSLLEMHQQEKEALIQLHLQDKETNNMKHQEEIEQITILYQDEIEGKIQRFEQEKGSLVGQYQEQLASIIQQLEDQKSAIIQQYQAQIDTLLEQRQLERSALSQHFEEEKKQILAQARREKEELMHQSLSDEAQQKELQHIKEEYRELREEYAKLQNEYNEWIELVETDSPGR
;
A
#
# COMPACT_ATOMS: atom_id res chain seq x y z
N MET A 1 162.11 -95.41 10.51
CA MET A 1 163.27 -94.85 9.81
C MET A 1 163.49 -93.46 10.39
N ASN A 2 164.60 -93.08 11.00
CA ASN A 2 165.98 -93.36 10.64
C ASN A 2 166.86 -93.54 11.89
N ALA A 3 167.92 -94.33 11.72
CA ALA A 3 169.05 -94.37 12.63
C ALA A 3 169.45 -92.93 12.95
N GLU A 4 169.43 -92.60 14.23
CA GLU A 4 169.71 -91.26 14.74
C GLU A 4 171.00 -90.74 14.08
N ASP A 5 170.88 -89.68 13.27
CA ASP A 5 171.99 -88.90 12.70
C ASP A 5 172.74 -88.18 13.84
N LYS A 6 173.38 -89.00 14.69
CA LYS A 6 174.20 -88.60 15.81
C LYS A 6 175.48 -88.06 15.22
N THR A 7 175.45 -86.77 14.95
CA THR A 7 176.59 -86.07 14.38
C THR A 7 177.68 -86.04 15.46
N ARG A 8 178.85 -86.60 15.14
CA ARG A 8 180.03 -86.57 16.02
C ARG A 8 180.75 -85.26 15.78
N ILE A 9 180.77 -84.41 16.78
CA ILE A 9 181.45 -83.12 16.71
C ILE A 9 182.57 -83.10 17.74
N THR A 10 183.74 -82.59 17.34
CA THR A 10 184.85 -82.38 18.26
C THR A 10 184.79 -80.94 18.72
N VAL A 11 184.67 -80.73 20.02
CA VAL A 11 184.62 -79.40 20.66
C VAL A 11 185.69 -79.33 21.74
N ASP A 12 186.22 -78.14 21.97
CA ASP A 12 187.18 -77.89 23.04
C ASP A 12 186.44 -77.28 24.23
N ILE A 13 186.53 -77.92 25.39
CA ILE A 13 185.91 -77.45 26.63
C ILE A 13 186.97 -77.46 27.71
N TYR A 14 187.29 -76.26 28.21
CA TYR A 14 188.25 -75.98 29.26
C TYR A 14 189.64 -76.61 29.00
N GLY A 15 190.11 -76.46 27.75
CA GLY A 15 191.42 -76.92 27.29
C GLY A 15 191.49 -78.40 26.92
N ASN A 16 190.37 -79.13 26.97
CA ASN A 16 190.28 -80.54 26.61
C ASN A 16 189.34 -80.73 25.42
N GLN A 17 189.78 -81.46 24.40
CA GLN A 17 188.95 -81.81 23.26
C GLN A 17 188.04 -83.01 23.57
N TYR A 18 186.73 -82.79 23.48
CA TYR A 18 185.70 -83.82 23.63
C TYR A 18 185.02 -84.11 22.29
N LYS A 19 184.86 -85.39 21.96
CA LYS A 19 184.06 -85.85 20.83
C LYS A 19 182.64 -86.14 21.31
N LEU A 20 181.74 -85.17 21.17
CA LEU A 20 180.35 -85.30 21.58
C LEU A 20 179.50 -85.90 20.45
N LYS A 21 178.55 -86.75 20.84
CA LYS A 21 177.46 -87.22 19.97
C LYS A 21 176.20 -86.48 20.36
N ALA A 22 175.62 -85.74 19.44
CA ALA A 22 174.37 -85.01 19.67
C ALA A 22 173.33 -85.39 18.61
N SER A 23 172.06 -85.47 19.03
CA SER A 23 170.88 -85.57 18.15
C SER A 23 170.35 -84.19 17.74
N THR A 24 170.88 -83.11 18.31
CA THR A 24 170.53 -81.71 17.98
C THR A 24 171.51 -81.13 16.95
N SER A 25 171.13 -80.03 16.29
CA SER A 25 171.93 -79.39 15.24
C SER A 25 173.37 -79.07 15.70
N THR A 26 174.33 -79.23 14.78
CA THR A 26 175.76 -79.02 15.05
C THR A 26 176.07 -77.63 15.62
N ASN A 27 175.41 -76.59 15.09
CA ASN A 27 175.54 -75.21 15.57
C ASN A 27 175.00 -75.04 16.99
N TYR A 28 173.86 -75.66 17.33
CA TYR A 28 173.34 -75.61 18.68
C TYR A 28 174.30 -76.30 19.65
N MET A 29 174.83 -77.46 19.28
CA MET A 29 175.75 -78.18 20.15
C MET A 29 177.07 -77.45 20.36
N LYS A 30 177.60 -76.77 19.33
CA LYS A 30 178.76 -75.87 19.48
C LYS A 30 178.47 -74.73 20.46
N ARG A 31 177.31 -74.07 20.35
CA ARG A 31 176.91 -73.01 21.28
C ARG A 31 176.77 -73.50 22.72
N VAL A 32 176.22 -74.70 22.92
CA VAL A 32 176.15 -75.30 24.26
C VAL A 32 177.55 -75.62 24.78
N ALA A 33 178.45 -76.15 23.94
CA ALA A 33 179.83 -76.41 24.35
C ALA A 33 180.58 -75.11 24.69
N GLU A 34 180.43 -74.05 23.88
CA GLU A 34 180.93 -72.71 24.17
C GLU A 34 180.35 -72.17 25.48
N TYR A 35 179.06 -72.35 25.72
CA TYR A 35 178.40 -71.90 26.95
C TYR A 35 178.96 -72.61 28.19
N VAL A 36 179.09 -73.94 28.13
CA VAL A 36 179.72 -74.73 29.20
C VAL A 36 181.16 -74.27 29.42
N ASN A 37 181.91 -74.08 28.34
CA ASN A 37 183.29 -73.63 28.39
C ASN A 37 183.42 -72.25 29.07
N ASP A 38 182.59 -71.30 28.71
CA ASP A 38 182.56 -69.97 29.32
C ASP A 38 182.18 -70.01 30.80
N GLN A 39 181.22 -70.86 31.18
CA GLN A 39 180.85 -71.06 32.59
C GLN A 39 182.01 -71.67 33.39
N MET A 40 182.69 -72.68 32.83
CA MET A 40 183.87 -73.27 33.46
C MET A 40 185.00 -72.24 33.62
N PHE A 41 185.32 -71.45 32.59
CA PHE A 41 186.32 -70.38 32.67
C PHE A 41 185.93 -69.27 33.66
N ARG A 42 184.64 -68.91 33.73
CA ARG A 42 184.14 -67.91 34.68
C ARG A 42 184.33 -68.35 36.13
N ILE A 43 184.04 -69.62 36.43
CA ILE A 43 184.25 -70.20 37.77
C ILE A 43 185.74 -70.33 38.09
N ALA A 44 186.55 -70.78 37.13
CA ALA A 44 188.00 -70.89 37.27
C ALA A 44 188.65 -69.56 37.65
N LYS A 45 188.19 -68.45 37.05
CA LYS A 45 188.68 -67.10 37.35
C LYS A 45 188.39 -66.66 38.80
N GLY A 46 187.26 -67.07 39.36
CA GLY A 46 186.89 -66.78 40.75
C GLY A 46 187.56 -67.69 41.78
N TYR A 47 187.87 -68.94 41.40
CA TYR A 47 188.43 -69.96 42.28
C TYR A 47 189.69 -70.63 41.68
N PRO A 48 190.83 -69.92 41.64
CA PRO A 48 192.02 -70.37 40.90
C PRO A 48 192.72 -71.61 41.49
N ARG A 49 192.38 -72.04 42.71
CA ARG A 49 192.92 -73.25 43.35
C ARG A 49 192.04 -74.50 43.16
N LEU A 50 190.89 -74.38 42.51
CA LEU A 50 190.03 -75.53 42.24
C LEU A 50 190.56 -76.33 41.03
N ASP A 51 190.40 -77.65 41.09
CA ASP A 51 190.70 -78.54 39.96
C ASP A 51 189.60 -78.49 38.89
N SER A 52 189.96 -78.87 37.66
CA SER A 52 189.06 -78.85 36.49
C SER A 52 187.75 -79.61 36.72
N GLN A 53 187.80 -80.73 37.46
CA GLN A 53 186.63 -81.55 37.73
C GLN A 53 185.63 -80.83 38.65
N ARG A 54 186.09 -80.17 39.72
CA ARG A 54 185.20 -79.38 40.59
C ARG A 54 184.65 -78.15 39.86
N ILE A 55 185.45 -77.51 39.00
CA ILE A 55 185.00 -76.40 38.14
C ILE A 55 183.86 -76.86 37.22
N ALA A 56 183.99 -78.02 36.58
CA ALA A 56 182.96 -78.59 35.72
C ALA A 56 181.65 -78.87 36.50
N VAL A 57 181.76 -79.42 37.71
CA VAL A 57 180.58 -79.68 38.57
C VAL A 57 179.90 -78.38 38.98
N LEU A 58 180.65 -77.36 39.41
CA LEU A 58 180.06 -76.04 39.72
C LEU A 58 179.43 -75.40 38.49
N ALA A 59 180.03 -75.55 37.29
CA ALA A 59 179.46 -75.05 36.05
C ALA A 59 178.13 -75.75 35.74
N ALA A 60 178.07 -77.08 35.87
CA ALA A 60 176.85 -77.85 35.70
C ALA A 60 175.75 -77.46 36.71
N VAL A 61 176.12 -77.25 37.99
CA VAL A 61 175.17 -76.81 39.03
C VAL A 61 174.62 -75.42 38.72
N ASN A 62 175.49 -74.46 38.35
CA ASN A 62 175.06 -73.11 38.00
C ASN A 62 174.13 -73.11 36.77
N MET A 63 174.47 -73.89 35.74
CA MET A 63 173.63 -74.05 34.55
C MET A 63 172.28 -74.71 34.85
N ALA A 64 172.25 -75.69 35.76
CA ALA A 64 171.01 -76.33 36.20
C ALA A 64 170.13 -75.34 36.98
N ASP A 65 170.72 -74.52 37.86
CA ASP A 65 170.03 -73.45 38.59
C ASP A 65 169.43 -72.40 37.64
N GLU A 66 170.18 -71.95 36.64
CA GLU A 66 169.68 -71.05 35.58
C GLU A 66 168.51 -71.67 34.80
N CYS A 67 168.57 -72.98 34.51
CA CYS A 67 167.49 -73.68 33.81
C CYS A 67 166.23 -73.80 34.68
N PHE A 68 166.37 -74.12 35.97
CA PHE A 68 165.24 -74.18 36.90
C PHE A 68 164.61 -72.80 37.08
N ARG A 69 165.41 -71.75 37.24
CA ARG A 69 164.92 -70.37 37.33
C ARG A 69 164.17 -69.93 36.07
N MET A 70 164.67 -70.31 34.88
CA MET A 70 163.98 -70.02 33.62
C MET A 70 162.65 -70.77 33.51
N ASN A 71 162.59 -72.03 33.99
CA ASN A 71 161.34 -72.80 34.03
C ASN A 71 160.32 -72.18 34.99
N GLU A 72 160.75 -71.71 36.16
CA GLU A 72 159.89 -70.98 37.10
C GLU A 72 159.31 -69.72 36.44
N VAL A 73 160.14 -68.91 35.78
CA VAL A 73 159.68 -67.71 35.05
C VAL A 73 158.73 -68.06 33.90
N MET A 74 158.99 -69.15 33.17
CA MET A 74 158.08 -69.65 32.12
C MET A 74 156.74 -70.11 32.71
N GLU A 75 156.74 -70.76 33.87
CA GLU A 75 155.51 -71.17 34.54
C GLU A 75 154.72 -69.95 35.05
N GLU A 76 155.40 -68.94 35.61
CA GLU A 76 154.79 -67.66 36.00
C GLU A 76 154.20 -66.91 34.80
N LEU A 77 154.94 -66.81 33.70
CA LEU A 77 154.45 -66.18 32.46
C LEU A 77 153.25 -66.93 31.88
N SER A 78 153.27 -68.26 31.89
CA SER A 78 152.14 -69.09 31.44
C SER A 78 150.90 -68.90 32.32
N LYS A 79 151.07 -68.80 33.65
CA LYS A 79 149.98 -68.46 34.57
C LYS A 79 149.44 -67.06 34.30
N ALA A 80 150.31 -66.05 34.19
CA ALA A 80 149.92 -64.68 33.89
C ALA A 80 149.19 -64.56 32.54
N GLN A 81 149.62 -65.31 31.52
CA GLN A 81 148.95 -65.34 30.22
C GLN A 81 147.56 -65.97 30.32
N LYS A 82 147.40 -67.07 31.06
CA LYS A 82 146.08 -67.69 31.31
C LYS A 82 145.15 -66.75 32.07
N ASP A 83 145.64 -66.05 33.07
CA ASP A 83 144.87 -65.06 33.82
C ASP A 83 144.48 -63.86 32.93
N GLN A 84 145.39 -63.42 32.04
CA GLN A 84 145.10 -62.39 31.05
C GLN A 84 144.03 -62.83 30.03
N GLU A 85 144.10 -64.07 29.55
CA GLU A 85 143.08 -64.63 28.65
C GLU A 85 141.73 -64.79 29.35
N ALA A 86 141.73 -65.23 30.62
CA ALA A 86 140.51 -65.34 31.42
C ALA A 86 139.85 -63.98 31.69
N THR A 87 140.65 -62.95 32.02
CA THR A 87 140.15 -61.58 32.23
C THR A 87 139.63 -60.96 30.93
N LYS A 88 140.30 -61.19 29.80
CA LYS A 88 139.81 -60.76 28.48
C LYS A 88 138.48 -61.43 28.13
N ALA A 89 138.36 -62.75 28.34
CA ALA A 89 137.11 -63.48 28.11
C ALA A 89 135.98 -63.01 29.04
N ALA A 90 136.29 -62.68 30.30
CA ALA A 90 135.33 -62.10 31.23
C ALA A 90 134.87 -60.70 30.77
N TYR A 91 135.78 -59.87 30.28
CA TYR A 91 135.47 -58.55 29.72
C TYR A 91 134.60 -58.66 28.46
N GLU A 92 134.91 -59.57 27.54
CA GLU A 92 134.10 -59.81 26.34
C GLU A 92 132.67 -60.24 26.69
N LYS A 93 132.51 -61.16 27.67
CA LYS A 93 131.18 -61.54 28.18
C LYS A 93 130.44 -60.37 28.83
N LEU A 94 131.15 -59.57 29.63
CA LEU A 94 130.58 -58.38 30.27
C LEU A 94 130.15 -57.33 29.24
N PHE A 95 130.92 -57.16 28.17
CA PHE A 95 130.62 -56.22 27.10
C PHE A 95 129.36 -56.60 26.33
N VAL A 96 129.18 -57.90 26.01
CA VAL A 96 127.97 -58.39 25.35
C VAL A 96 126.74 -58.18 26.24
N THR A 97 126.80 -58.63 27.50
CA THR A 97 125.68 -58.48 28.46
C THR A 97 125.33 -57.01 28.71
N TYR A 98 126.32 -56.12 28.78
CA TYR A 98 126.08 -54.68 28.89
C TYR A 98 125.35 -54.11 27.68
N ASN A 99 125.74 -54.49 26.45
CA ASN A 99 125.10 -54.00 25.24
C ASN A 99 123.67 -54.53 25.09
N GLU A 100 123.43 -55.80 25.43
CA GLU A 100 122.09 -56.39 25.45
C GLU A 100 121.18 -55.65 26.43
N LEU A 101 121.65 -55.44 27.67
CA LEU A 101 120.89 -54.71 28.69
C LEU A 101 120.64 -53.24 28.29
N LYS A 102 121.62 -52.59 27.66
CA LYS A 102 121.46 -51.23 27.15
C LYS A 102 120.38 -51.17 26.06
N GLN A 103 120.37 -52.13 25.14
CA GLN A 103 119.36 -52.21 24.09
C GLN A 103 117.96 -52.45 24.66
N GLU A 104 117.83 -53.35 25.64
CA GLU A 104 116.56 -53.58 26.34
C GLU A 104 116.06 -52.31 27.04
N TYR A 105 116.95 -51.57 27.70
CA TYR A 105 116.61 -50.30 28.33
C TYR A 105 116.15 -49.25 27.32
N GLU A 106 116.83 -49.13 26.17
CA GLU A 106 116.43 -48.22 25.10
C GLU A 106 115.03 -48.56 24.55
N ILE A 107 114.74 -49.84 24.33
CA ILE A 107 113.42 -50.31 23.89
C ILE A 107 112.33 -50.03 24.95
N GLN A 108 112.64 -50.23 26.24
CA GLN A 108 111.69 -49.90 27.31
C GLN A 108 111.43 -48.40 27.38
N MET A 109 112.47 -47.57 27.19
CA MET A 109 112.34 -46.12 27.18
C MET A 109 111.49 -45.62 26.02
N THR A 110 111.65 -46.18 24.81
CA THR A 110 110.79 -45.83 23.66
C THR A 110 109.35 -46.29 23.89
N PHE A 111 109.14 -47.49 24.40
CA PHE A 111 107.79 -48.00 24.73
C PHE A 111 107.08 -47.13 25.77
N VAL A 112 107.78 -46.73 26.85
CA VAL A 112 107.23 -45.82 27.86
C VAL A 112 106.94 -44.45 27.25
N GLY A 113 107.79 -43.95 26.36
CA GLY A 113 107.57 -42.72 25.61
C GLY A 113 106.30 -42.76 24.77
N GLU A 114 106.10 -43.83 23.99
CA GLU A 114 104.90 -44.04 23.17
C GLU A 114 103.63 -44.15 24.03
N GLN A 115 103.68 -44.86 25.15
CA GLN A 115 102.54 -45.00 26.04
C GLN A 115 102.18 -43.67 26.72
N LYS A 116 103.17 -42.86 27.10
CA LYS A 116 102.93 -41.50 27.60
C LYS A 116 102.29 -40.60 26.54
N ALA A 117 102.79 -40.64 25.30
CA ALA A 117 102.21 -39.86 24.20
C ALA A 117 100.75 -40.26 23.90
N LYS A 118 100.43 -41.56 23.93
CA LYS A 118 99.05 -42.05 23.80
C LYS A 118 98.16 -41.58 24.95
N LEU A 119 98.66 -41.63 26.19
CA LEU A 119 97.91 -41.15 27.35
C LEU A 119 97.62 -39.64 27.25
N GLU A 120 98.60 -38.86 26.81
CA GLU A 120 98.46 -37.42 26.60
C GLU A 120 97.42 -37.11 25.52
N LEU A 121 97.44 -37.84 24.40
CA LEU A 121 96.44 -37.72 23.34
C LEU A 121 95.03 -38.06 23.85
N VAL A 122 94.88 -39.13 24.61
CA VAL A 122 93.58 -39.53 25.20
C VAL A 122 93.07 -38.46 26.17
N ASN A 123 93.96 -37.90 27.01
CA ASN A 123 93.59 -36.83 27.94
C ASN A 123 93.14 -35.57 27.18
N GLN A 124 93.86 -35.17 26.12
CA GLN A 124 93.46 -34.04 25.27
C GLN A 124 92.09 -34.27 24.62
N GLN A 125 91.85 -35.46 24.06
CA GLN A 125 90.55 -35.83 23.49
C GLN A 125 89.43 -35.82 24.53
N GLN A 126 89.70 -36.30 25.75
CA GLN A 126 88.73 -36.29 26.84
C GLN A 126 88.40 -34.86 27.28
N GLU A 127 89.38 -33.96 27.30
CA GLU A 127 89.19 -32.56 27.65
C GLU A 127 88.38 -31.81 26.59
N GLN A 128 88.65 -32.07 25.30
CA GLN A 128 87.83 -31.58 24.18
C GLN A 128 86.37 -32.05 24.28
N MET A 129 86.15 -33.36 24.49
CA MET A 129 84.79 -33.89 24.68
C MET A 129 84.08 -33.26 25.88
N LYS A 130 84.78 -33.00 26.99
CA LYS A 130 84.20 -32.31 28.15
C LYS A 130 83.75 -30.89 27.81
N LEU A 131 84.56 -30.15 27.04
CA LEU A 131 84.21 -28.81 26.56
C LEU A 131 82.99 -28.84 25.64
N GLU A 132 82.94 -29.76 24.68
CA GLU A 132 81.78 -29.91 23.79
C GLU A 132 80.51 -30.28 24.55
N VAL A 133 80.59 -31.22 25.50
CA VAL A 133 79.45 -31.58 26.37
C VAL A 133 79.01 -30.40 27.21
N HIS A 134 79.94 -29.60 27.75
CA HIS A 134 79.58 -28.41 28.52
C HIS A 134 78.89 -27.35 27.66
N LYS A 135 79.42 -27.10 26.45
CA LYS A 135 78.82 -26.18 25.48
C LYS A 135 77.42 -26.66 25.07
N GLY A 136 77.25 -27.94 24.75
CA GLY A 136 75.95 -28.52 24.42
C GLY A 136 74.94 -28.43 25.57
N LYS A 137 75.37 -28.58 26.83
CA LYS A 137 74.51 -28.35 28.01
C LYS A 137 74.07 -26.89 28.13
N GLN A 138 74.98 -25.93 27.93
CA GLN A 138 74.63 -24.51 27.96
C GLN A 138 73.64 -24.14 26.85
N GLU A 139 73.87 -24.60 25.62
CA GLU A 139 72.96 -24.40 24.49
C GLU A 139 71.59 -25.03 24.76
N GLN A 140 71.54 -26.22 25.36
CA GLN A 140 70.29 -26.86 25.77
C GLN A 140 69.55 -26.08 26.86
N GLU A 141 70.27 -25.52 27.85
CA GLU A 141 69.71 -24.67 28.90
C GLU A 141 69.09 -23.39 28.30
N GLN A 142 69.81 -22.73 27.39
CA GLN A 142 69.32 -21.56 26.68
C GLN A 142 68.09 -21.87 25.82
N ALA A 143 68.11 -23.00 25.10
CA ALA A 143 66.97 -23.44 24.30
C ALA A 143 65.73 -23.71 25.18
N LYS A 144 65.91 -24.31 26.37
CA LYS A 144 64.81 -24.50 27.34
C LYS A 144 64.25 -23.18 27.84
N GLN A 145 65.12 -22.21 28.16
CA GLN A 145 64.68 -20.87 28.61
C GLN A 145 63.87 -20.16 27.51
N LEU A 146 64.35 -20.18 26.26
CA LEU A 146 63.64 -19.64 25.11
C LEU A 146 62.29 -20.34 24.90
N GLN A 147 62.25 -21.67 25.01
CA GLN A 147 61.02 -22.44 24.88
C GLN A 147 59.99 -22.06 25.95
N GLU A 148 60.42 -21.85 27.20
CA GLU A 148 59.53 -21.43 28.29
C GLU A 148 59.01 -20.00 28.08
N GLN A 149 59.86 -19.08 27.59
CA GLN A 149 59.43 -17.72 27.23
C GLN A 149 58.37 -17.72 26.12
N ILE A 150 58.59 -18.49 25.04
CA ILE A 150 57.62 -18.63 23.95
C ILE A 150 56.31 -19.23 24.47
N LYS A 151 56.38 -20.23 25.35
CA LYS A 151 55.19 -20.85 25.94
C LYS A 151 54.38 -19.85 26.77
N GLN A 152 55.05 -19.02 27.57
CA GLN A 152 54.39 -17.97 28.36
C GLN A 152 53.74 -16.90 27.45
N GLN A 153 54.43 -16.47 26.39
CA GLN A 153 53.86 -15.53 25.41
C GLN A 153 52.63 -16.12 24.71
N LEU A 154 52.70 -17.37 24.26
CA LEU A 154 51.58 -18.07 23.63
C LEU A 154 50.38 -18.18 24.58
N GLU A 155 50.62 -18.41 25.87
CA GLU A 155 49.57 -18.51 26.88
C GLU A 155 48.92 -17.15 27.16
N GLN A 156 49.70 -16.06 27.14
CA GLN A 156 49.19 -14.69 27.20
C GLN A 156 48.34 -14.34 25.97
N GLU A 157 48.82 -14.63 24.76
CA GLU A 157 48.07 -14.39 23.52
C GLU A 157 46.76 -15.19 23.50
N LYS A 158 46.76 -16.44 23.96
CA LYS A 158 45.53 -17.23 24.10
C LYS A 158 44.53 -16.59 25.07
N ARG A 159 44.99 -16.04 26.21
CA ARG A 159 44.12 -15.32 27.15
C ARG A 159 43.55 -14.06 26.52
N GLN A 160 44.36 -13.29 25.79
CA GLN A 160 43.91 -12.11 25.05
C GLN A 160 42.88 -12.47 23.97
N LEU A 161 43.12 -13.54 23.21
CA LEU A 161 42.18 -14.04 22.21
C LEU A 161 40.83 -14.42 22.82
N ILE A 162 40.83 -15.08 23.97
CA ILE A 162 39.60 -15.42 24.71
C ILE A 162 38.86 -14.15 25.14
N GLN A 163 39.57 -13.14 25.67
CA GLN A 163 38.97 -11.87 26.07
C GLN A 163 38.36 -11.12 24.87
N VAL A 164 39.08 -11.01 23.76
CA VAL A 164 38.57 -10.38 22.53
C VAL A 164 37.34 -11.12 22.01
N ARG A 165 37.36 -12.46 22.05
CA ARG A 165 36.19 -13.26 21.62
C ARG A 165 34.97 -13.04 22.52
N GLN A 166 35.16 -12.95 23.83
CA GLN A 166 34.08 -12.62 24.78
C GLN A 166 33.50 -11.23 24.54
N LEU A 167 34.35 -10.21 24.32
CA LEU A 167 33.91 -8.86 24.00
C LEU A 167 33.14 -8.82 22.68
N LEU A 168 33.63 -9.52 21.64
CA LEU A 168 32.94 -9.62 20.36
C LEU A 168 31.57 -10.30 20.49
N ASP A 169 31.46 -11.36 21.30
CA ASP A 169 30.19 -12.02 21.54
C ASP A 169 29.21 -11.13 22.32
N GLN A 170 29.71 -10.31 23.27
CA GLN A 170 28.90 -9.29 23.96
C GLN A 170 28.41 -8.20 23.01
N GLU A 171 29.29 -7.65 22.15
CA GLU A 171 28.90 -6.64 21.15
C GLU A 171 27.87 -7.19 20.16
N LYS A 172 28.01 -8.45 19.74
CA LYS A 172 27.02 -9.12 18.88
C LYS A 172 25.65 -9.23 19.56
N GLN A 173 25.62 -9.64 20.82
CA GLN A 173 24.37 -9.72 21.59
C GLN A 173 23.72 -8.34 21.75
N GLN A 174 24.51 -7.30 22.05
CA GLN A 174 24.02 -5.93 22.13
C GLN A 174 23.47 -5.43 20.79
N HIS A 175 24.19 -5.68 19.70
CA HIS A 175 23.73 -5.34 18.35
C HIS A 175 22.44 -6.06 17.99
N GLU A 176 22.30 -7.33 18.35
CA GLU A 176 21.09 -8.10 18.08
C GLU A 176 19.89 -7.60 18.90
N GLN A 177 20.10 -7.22 20.17
CA GLN A 177 19.07 -6.58 21.00
C GLN A 177 18.63 -5.23 20.42
N ILE A 178 19.58 -4.36 20.03
CA ILE A 178 19.27 -3.06 19.41
C ILE A 178 18.51 -3.28 18.10
N ARG A 179 18.92 -4.26 17.28
CA ARG A 179 18.23 -4.59 16.02
C ARG A 179 16.80 -5.05 16.26
N GLN A 180 16.55 -5.88 17.27
CA GLN A 180 15.20 -6.32 17.64
C GLN A 180 14.34 -5.17 18.14
N GLN A 181 14.89 -4.29 18.99
CA GLN A 181 14.18 -3.09 19.46
C GLN A 181 13.82 -2.15 18.31
N LEU A 182 14.75 -1.91 17.38
CA LEU A 182 14.50 -1.06 16.21
C LEU A 182 13.41 -1.66 15.31
N GLU A 183 13.41 -2.98 15.11
CA GLU A 183 12.38 -3.65 14.32
C GLU A 183 11.00 -3.58 14.99
N GLN A 184 10.94 -3.76 16.32
CA GLN A 184 9.71 -3.57 17.09
C GLN A 184 9.19 -2.14 17.01
N GLU A 185 10.05 -1.13 17.19
CA GLU A 185 9.66 0.28 17.10
C GLU A 185 9.18 0.62 15.68
N LYS A 186 9.83 0.07 14.64
CA LYS A 186 9.41 0.24 13.25
C LYS A 186 8.04 -0.38 13.00
N GLN A 187 7.77 -1.58 13.51
CA GLN A 187 6.46 -2.23 13.41
C GLN A 187 5.38 -1.46 14.17
N GLN A 188 5.69 -0.96 15.37
CA GLN A 188 4.77 -0.11 16.14
C GLN A 188 4.44 1.19 15.40
N LYS A 189 5.44 1.90 14.87
CA LYS A 189 5.22 3.12 14.07
C LYS A 189 4.42 2.84 12.80
N ALA A 190 4.70 1.74 12.10
CA ALA A 190 3.95 1.35 10.92
C ALA A 190 2.47 1.09 11.25
N HIS A 191 2.20 0.39 12.35
CA HIS A 191 0.84 0.15 12.82
C HIS A 191 0.15 1.45 13.23
N GLN A 192 0.82 2.33 13.98
CA GLN A 192 0.28 3.65 14.35
C GLN A 192 -0.06 4.50 13.13
N LEU A 193 0.82 4.53 12.12
CA LEU A 193 0.57 5.24 10.85
C LEU A 193 -0.64 4.65 10.11
N GLN A 194 -0.77 3.32 10.10
CA GLN A 194 -1.91 2.66 9.49
C GLN A 194 -3.23 3.03 10.20
N THR A 195 -3.27 2.92 11.54
CA THR A 195 -4.46 3.28 12.33
C THR A 195 -4.83 4.75 12.13
N LEU A 196 -3.85 5.65 12.14
CA LEU A 196 -4.09 7.08 11.92
C LEU A 196 -4.64 7.35 10.50
N ASN A 197 -4.13 6.65 9.49
CA ASN A 197 -4.62 6.77 8.12
C ASN A 197 -6.04 6.22 7.98
N GLU A 198 -6.37 5.10 8.63
CA GLU A 198 -7.73 4.53 8.67
C GLU A 198 -8.71 5.49 9.38
N GLN A 199 -8.30 6.10 10.50
CA GLN A 199 -9.09 7.14 11.18
C GLN A 199 -9.36 8.34 10.29
N HIS A 200 -8.32 8.92 9.68
CA HIS A 200 -8.47 10.04 8.75
C HIS A 200 -9.33 9.70 7.54
N GLN A 201 -9.25 8.48 7.01
CA GLN A 201 -10.14 8.02 5.95
C GLN A 201 -11.60 7.95 6.42
N SER A 202 -11.86 7.43 7.63
CA SER A 202 -13.22 7.39 8.18
C SER A 202 -13.78 8.78 8.47
N GLU A 203 -12.95 9.69 8.99
CA GLU A 203 -13.35 11.07 9.28
C GLU A 203 -13.68 11.81 7.98
N LYS A 204 -12.85 11.63 6.94
CA LYS A 204 -13.09 12.21 5.62
C LYS A 204 -14.40 11.68 5.00
N LEU A 205 -14.66 10.38 5.10
CA LEU A 205 -15.91 9.78 4.61
C LEU A 205 -17.12 10.31 5.37
N SER A 206 -17.03 10.37 6.70
CA SER A 206 -18.10 10.92 7.55
C SER A 206 -18.38 12.39 7.24
N LEU A 207 -17.34 13.21 7.06
CA LEU A 207 -17.50 14.62 6.68
C LEU A 207 -18.13 14.77 5.28
N LEU A 208 -17.74 13.91 4.33
CA LEU A 208 -18.33 13.89 2.99
C LEU A 208 -19.83 13.55 3.05
N GLU A 209 -20.19 12.56 3.87
CA GLU A 209 -21.58 12.13 4.07
C GLU A 209 -22.42 13.23 4.73
N MET A 210 -21.89 13.91 5.77
CA MET A 210 -22.57 15.06 6.39
C MET A 210 -22.80 16.19 5.38
N HIS A 211 -21.77 16.56 4.59
CA HIS A 211 -21.94 17.58 3.57
C HIS A 211 -22.95 17.19 2.48
N GLN A 212 -23.02 15.91 2.14
CA GLN A 212 -24.01 15.42 1.18
C GLN A 212 -25.43 15.52 1.75
N GLN A 213 -25.62 15.13 3.02
CA GLN A 213 -26.90 15.30 3.72
C GLN A 213 -27.30 16.78 3.84
N GLU A 214 -26.38 17.68 4.18
CA GLU A 214 -26.64 19.13 4.21
C GLU A 214 -27.09 19.66 2.84
N LYS A 215 -26.40 19.23 1.77
CA LYS A 215 -26.76 19.62 0.40
C LYS A 215 -28.15 19.11 0.01
N GLU A 216 -28.47 17.86 0.34
CA GLU A 216 -29.79 17.27 0.09
C GLU A 216 -30.88 17.98 0.89
N ALA A 217 -30.64 18.30 2.16
CA ALA A 217 -31.56 19.08 2.99
C ALA A 217 -31.81 20.48 2.41
N LEU A 218 -30.76 21.15 1.91
CA LEU A 218 -30.89 22.46 1.27
C LEU A 218 -31.72 22.39 -0.03
N ILE A 219 -31.54 21.33 -0.83
CA ILE A 219 -32.35 21.10 -2.03
C ILE A 219 -33.82 20.89 -1.66
N GLN A 220 -34.10 20.09 -0.64
CA GLN A 220 -35.46 19.84 -0.16
C GLN A 220 -36.13 21.13 0.33
N LEU A 221 -35.42 21.93 1.12
CA LEU A 221 -35.92 23.23 1.58
C LEU A 221 -36.24 24.15 0.40
N HIS A 222 -35.35 24.24 -0.59
CA HIS A 222 -35.58 25.06 -1.77
C HIS A 222 -36.78 24.60 -2.61
N LEU A 223 -36.99 23.29 -2.74
CA LEU A 223 -38.16 22.73 -3.41
C LEU A 223 -39.45 23.08 -2.66
N GLN A 224 -39.45 22.95 -1.34
CA GLN A 224 -40.59 23.32 -0.50
C GLN A 224 -40.91 24.81 -0.58
N ASP A 225 -39.90 25.67 -0.56
CA ASP A 225 -40.08 27.12 -0.75
C ASP A 225 -40.69 27.43 -2.12
N LYS A 226 -40.20 26.76 -3.18
CA LYS A 226 -40.73 26.90 -4.54
C LYS A 226 -42.18 26.46 -4.64
N GLU A 227 -42.54 25.32 -4.04
CA GLU A 227 -43.93 24.85 -4.00
C GLU A 227 -44.84 25.82 -3.25
N THR A 228 -44.38 26.32 -2.10
CA THR A 228 -45.12 27.31 -1.32
C THR A 228 -45.35 28.59 -2.11
N ASN A 229 -44.33 29.06 -2.84
CA ASN A 229 -44.45 30.26 -3.66
C ASN A 229 -45.39 30.04 -4.86
N ASN A 230 -45.34 28.86 -5.48
CA ASN A 230 -46.29 28.49 -6.54
C ASN A 230 -47.73 28.44 -6.02
N MET A 231 -47.97 27.88 -4.82
CA MET A 231 -49.31 27.90 -4.22
C MET A 231 -49.81 29.33 -3.99
N LYS A 232 -48.95 30.22 -3.44
CA LYS A 232 -49.31 31.63 -3.27
C LYS A 232 -49.67 32.30 -4.59
N HIS A 233 -48.87 32.08 -5.65
CA HIS A 233 -49.19 32.61 -6.97
C HIS A 233 -50.48 32.01 -7.55
N GLN A 234 -50.76 30.73 -7.30
CA GLN A 234 -52.01 30.10 -7.70
C GLN A 234 -53.21 30.74 -6.99
N GLU A 235 -53.12 30.98 -5.67
CA GLU A 235 -54.13 31.68 -4.88
C GLU A 235 -54.34 33.11 -5.36
N GLU A 236 -53.27 33.85 -5.68
CA GLU A 236 -53.34 35.19 -6.26
C GLU A 236 -54.07 35.19 -7.62
N ILE A 237 -53.77 34.22 -8.49
CA ILE A 237 -54.44 34.06 -9.78
C ILE A 237 -55.93 33.76 -9.59
N GLU A 238 -56.29 32.87 -8.66
CA GLU A 238 -57.69 32.55 -8.35
C GLU A 238 -58.44 33.77 -7.82
N GLN A 239 -57.83 34.54 -6.91
CA GLN A 239 -58.41 35.78 -6.40
C GLN A 239 -58.65 36.80 -7.51
N ILE A 240 -57.67 37.01 -8.39
CA ILE A 240 -57.80 37.91 -9.54
C ILE A 240 -58.91 37.42 -10.49
N THR A 241 -59.01 36.10 -10.70
CA THR A 241 -60.05 35.50 -11.56
C THR A 241 -61.45 35.75 -11.00
N ILE A 242 -61.64 35.58 -9.68
CA ILE A 242 -62.91 35.86 -9.00
C ILE A 242 -63.27 37.35 -9.16
N LEU A 243 -62.33 38.26 -8.92
CA LEU A 243 -62.57 39.70 -9.06
C LEU A 243 -62.98 40.09 -10.49
N TYR A 244 -62.33 39.53 -11.51
CA TYR A 244 -62.73 39.76 -12.91
C TYR A 244 -64.11 39.17 -13.22
N GLN A 245 -64.44 38.01 -12.68
CA GLN A 245 -65.75 37.38 -12.85
C GLN A 245 -66.86 38.24 -12.21
N ASP A 246 -66.66 38.71 -10.98
CA ASP A 246 -67.58 39.63 -10.29
C ASP A 246 -67.75 40.94 -11.06
N GLU A 247 -66.68 41.48 -11.66
CA GLU A 247 -66.77 42.70 -12.49
C GLU A 247 -67.61 42.47 -13.76
N ILE A 248 -67.45 41.31 -14.41
CA ILE A 248 -68.26 40.91 -15.57
C ILE A 248 -69.72 40.75 -15.17
N GLU A 249 -70.01 40.03 -14.08
CA GLU A 249 -71.37 39.86 -13.56
C GLU A 249 -72.01 41.20 -13.19
N GLY A 250 -71.27 42.09 -12.55
CA GLY A 250 -71.71 43.46 -12.25
C GLY A 250 -71.96 44.32 -13.50
N LYS A 251 -71.26 44.07 -14.61
CA LYS A 251 -71.58 44.70 -15.91
C LYS A 251 -72.86 44.11 -16.51
N ILE A 252 -73.02 42.78 -16.48
CA ILE A 252 -74.22 42.09 -16.97
C ILE A 252 -75.47 42.57 -16.22
N GLN A 253 -75.44 42.62 -14.89
CA GLN A 253 -76.56 43.09 -14.08
C GLN A 253 -76.95 44.54 -14.42
N ARG A 254 -75.97 45.43 -14.61
CA ARG A 254 -76.23 46.82 -15.04
C ARG A 254 -76.91 46.87 -16.40
N PHE A 255 -76.43 46.11 -17.38
CA PHE A 255 -77.06 46.00 -18.69
C PHE A 255 -78.48 45.44 -18.61
N GLU A 256 -78.73 44.42 -17.77
CA GLU A 256 -80.07 43.86 -17.57
C GLU A 256 -81.02 44.87 -16.91
N GLN A 257 -80.55 45.66 -15.95
CA GLN A 257 -81.33 46.71 -15.30
C GLN A 257 -81.67 47.84 -16.28
N GLU A 258 -80.71 48.30 -17.08
CA GLU A 258 -80.93 49.30 -18.12
C GLU A 258 -81.93 48.80 -19.18
N LYS A 259 -81.77 47.55 -19.63
CA LYS A 259 -82.72 46.89 -20.54
C LYS A 259 -84.12 46.81 -19.90
N GLY A 260 -84.23 46.41 -18.64
CA GLY A 260 -85.50 46.32 -17.91
C GLY A 260 -86.19 47.68 -17.79
N SER A 261 -85.43 48.73 -17.45
CA SER A 261 -85.95 50.10 -17.41
C SER A 261 -86.46 50.57 -18.77
N LEU A 262 -85.72 50.30 -19.84
CA LEU A 262 -86.12 50.64 -21.20
C LEU A 262 -87.39 49.89 -21.63
N VAL A 263 -87.48 48.60 -21.32
CA VAL A 263 -88.70 47.80 -21.56
C VAL A 263 -89.89 48.37 -20.79
N GLY A 264 -89.69 48.75 -19.52
CA GLY A 264 -90.72 49.40 -18.70
C GLY A 264 -91.23 50.70 -19.34
N GLN A 265 -90.33 51.56 -19.82
CA GLN A 265 -90.70 52.79 -20.54
C GLN A 265 -91.56 52.51 -21.79
N TYR A 266 -91.19 51.50 -22.58
CA TYR A 266 -92.00 51.11 -23.75
C TYR A 266 -93.36 50.53 -23.36
N GLN A 267 -93.44 49.76 -22.26
CA GLN A 267 -94.70 49.23 -21.76
C GLN A 267 -95.64 50.35 -21.24
N GLU A 268 -95.11 51.34 -20.53
CA GLU A 268 -95.89 52.52 -20.10
C GLU A 268 -96.39 53.34 -21.29
N GLN A 269 -95.56 53.55 -22.31
CA GLN A 269 -95.98 54.21 -23.55
C GLN A 269 -97.09 53.44 -24.25
N LEU A 270 -96.96 52.11 -24.38
CA LEU A 270 -98.00 51.26 -24.95
C LEU A 270 -99.30 51.32 -24.14
N ALA A 271 -99.22 51.25 -22.81
CA ALA A 271 -100.39 51.35 -21.94
C ALA A 271 -101.08 52.71 -22.07
N SER A 272 -100.31 53.81 -22.17
CA SER A 272 -100.85 55.15 -22.41
C SER A 272 -101.58 55.25 -23.75
N ILE A 273 -101.01 54.68 -24.82
CA ILE A 273 -101.64 54.64 -26.15
C ILE A 273 -102.92 53.81 -26.12
N ILE A 274 -102.90 52.63 -25.46
CA ILE A 274 -104.08 51.78 -25.31
C ILE A 274 -105.20 52.54 -24.57
N GLN A 275 -104.87 53.22 -23.46
CA GLN A 275 -105.84 54.02 -22.71
C GLN A 275 -106.44 55.14 -23.56
N GLN A 276 -105.62 55.86 -24.33
CA GLN A 276 -106.10 56.90 -25.25
C GLN A 276 -107.06 56.34 -26.30
N LEU A 277 -106.77 55.15 -26.86
CA LEU A 277 -107.65 54.49 -27.81
C LEU A 277 -108.96 54.03 -27.16
N GLU A 278 -108.93 53.56 -25.91
CA GLU A 278 -110.12 53.19 -25.15
C GLU A 278 -110.99 54.41 -24.81
N ASP A 279 -110.37 55.52 -24.41
CA ASP A 279 -111.06 56.79 -24.17
C ASP A 279 -111.71 57.32 -25.46
N GLN A 280 -110.99 57.29 -26.59
CA GLN A 280 -111.55 57.66 -27.90
C GLN A 280 -112.72 56.77 -28.30
N LYS A 281 -112.60 55.44 -28.12
CA LYS A 281 -113.68 54.49 -28.38
C LYS A 281 -114.90 54.80 -27.51
N SER A 282 -114.70 55.09 -26.22
CA SER A 282 -115.79 55.41 -25.29
C SER A 282 -116.50 56.72 -25.66
N ALA A 283 -115.76 57.75 -26.10
CA ALA A 283 -116.34 59.01 -26.58
C ALA A 283 -117.18 58.81 -27.85
N ILE A 284 -116.71 58.00 -28.79
CA ILE A 284 -117.47 57.63 -30.00
C ILE A 284 -118.76 56.89 -29.63
N ILE A 285 -118.68 55.93 -28.69
CA ILE A 285 -119.86 55.20 -28.20
C ILE A 285 -120.88 56.17 -27.59
N GLN A 286 -120.44 57.10 -26.73
CA GLN A 286 -121.34 58.11 -26.13
C GLN A 286 -121.99 59.01 -27.18
N GLN A 287 -121.25 59.41 -28.21
CA GLN A 287 -121.79 60.23 -29.29
C GLN A 287 -122.89 59.49 -30.07
N TYR A 288 -122.67 58.22 -30.42
CA TYR A 288 -123.69 57.42 -31.10
C TYR A 288 -124.89 57.13 -30.19
N GLN A 289 -124.68 56.92 -28.89
CA GLN A 289 -125.76 56.73 -27.93
C GLN A 289 -126.65 57.99 -27.84
N ALA A 290 -126.04 59.19 -27.76
CA ALA A 290 -126.78 60.44 -27.75
C ALA A 290 -127.60 60.68 -29.04
N GLN A 291 -127.06 60.28 -30.20
CA GLN A 291 -127.78 60.33 -31.48
C GLN A 291 -128.97 59.36 -31.52
N ILE A 292 -128.83 58.16 -30.93
CA ILE A 292 -129.93 57.20 -30.80
C ILE A 292 -131.03 57.77 -29.91
N ASP A 293 -130.66 58.37 -28.77
CA ASP A 293 -131.62 58.95 -27.83
C ASP A 293 -132.41 60.11 -28.47
N THR A 294 -131.75 60.99 -29.23
CA THR A 294 -132.44 62.07 -29.96
C THR A 294 -133.41 61.55 -31.03
N LEU A 295 -133.03 60.50 -31.77
CA LEU A 295 -133.92 59.86 -32.75
C LEU A 295 -135.13 59.19 -32.08
N LEU A 296 -134.93 58.57 -30.91
CA LEU A 296 -136.02 57.98 -30.12
C LEU A 296 -137.00 59.04 -29.62
N GLU A 297 -136.49 60.19 -29.17
CA GLU A 297 -137.29 61.32 -28.69
C GLU A 297 -138.13 61.92 -29.83
N GLN A 298 -137.54 62.09 -31.02
CA GLN A 298 -138.26 62.50 -32.23
C GLN A 298 -139.38 61.52 -32.60
N ARG A 299 -139.08 60.22 -32.59
CA ARG A 299 -140.08 59.15 -32.84
C ARG A 299 -141.23 59.19 -31.83
N GLN A 300 -140.95 59.48 -30.55
CA GLN A 300 -141.99 59.62 -29.52
C GLN A 300 -142.87 60.85 -29.75
N LEU A 301 -142.26 61.99 -30.11
CA LEU A 301 -142.99 63.21 -30.44
C LEU A 301 -143.92 63.02 -31.65
N GLU A 302 -143.41 62.44 -32.75
CA GLU A 302 -144.22 62.11 -33.93
C GLU A 302 -145.40 61.18 -33.58
N ARG A 303 -145.15 60.15 -32.78
CA ARG A 303 -146.18 59.21 -32.34
C ARG A 303 -147.25 59.90 -31.48
N SER A 304 -146.87 60.87 -30.64
CA SER A 304 -147.81 61.65 -29.82
C SER A 304 -148.67 62.59 -30.64
N ALA A 305 -148.08 63.28 -31.64
CA ALA A 305 -148.79 64.17 -32.55
C ALA A 305 -149.81 63.40 -33.42
N LEU A 306 -149.42 62.23 -33.91
CA LEU A 306 -150.31 61.36 -34.69
C LEU A 306 -151.49 60.85 -33.84
N SER A 307 -151.27 60.54 -32.57
CA SER A 307 -152.34 60.13 -31.65
C SER A 307 -153.35 61.25 -31.39
N GLN A 308 -152.88 62.50 -31.21
CA GLN A 308 -153.76 63.65 -31.03
C GLN A 308 -154.62 63.91 -32.28
N HIS A 309 -154.02 63.83 -33.47
CA HIS A 309 -154.74 63.99 -34.73
C HIS A 309 -155.91 62.99 -34.88
N PHE A 310 -155.67 61.70 -34.56
CA PHE A 310 -156.73 60.69 -34.60
C PHE A 310 -157.86 60.94 -33.58
N GLU A 311 -157.55 61.56 -32.43
CA GLU A 311 -158.54 61.91 -31.42
C GLU A 311 -159.41 63.12 -31.83
N GLU A 312 -158.82 64.09 -32.51
CA GLU A 312 -159.52 65.23 -33.11
C GLU A 312 -160.49 64.79 -34.22
N GLU A 313 -160.04 63.95 -35.15
CA GLU A 313 -160.88 63.41 -36.25
C GLU A 313 -162.08 62.63 -35.71
N LYS A 314 -161.86 61.81 -34.66
CA LYS A 314 -162.93 61.04 -34.03
C LYS A 314 -164.02 61.94 -33.42
N LYS A 315 -163.65 63.09 -32.85
CA LYS A 315 -164.61 64.09 -32.32
C LYS A 315 -165.42 64.75 -33.43
N GLN A 316 -164.80 65.07 -34.57
CA GLN A 316 -165.50 65.69 -35.70
C GLN A 316 -166.57 64.76 -36.30
N ILE A 317 -166.26 63.49 -36.49
CA ILE A 317 -167.21 62.49 -37.04
C ILE A 317 -168.42 62.31 -36.11
N LEU A 318 -168.21 62.28 -34.80
CA LEU A 318 -169.30 62.16 -33.82
C LEU A 318 -170.21 63.40 -33.76
N ALA A 319 -169.66 64.59 -33.97
CA ALA A 319 -170.44 65.82 -34.03
C ALA A 319 -171.31 65.90 -35.31
N GLN A 320 -170.79 65.40 -36.43
CA GLN A 320 -171.49 65.37 -37.71
C GLN A 320 -172.68 64.40 -37.67
N ALA A 321 -172.49 63.20 -37.11
CA ALA A 321 -173.57 62.23 -36.90
C ALA A 321 -174.68 62.72 -35.96
N ARG A 322 -174.38 63.63 -35.02
CA ARG A 322 -175.39 64.25 -34.15
C ARG A 322 -176.26 65.27 -34.90
N ARG A 323 -175.67 66.09 -35.77
CA ARG A 323 -176.41 67.08 -36.57
C ARG A 323 -177.36 66.42 -37.56
N GLU A 324 -176.90 65.39 -38.27
CA GLU A 324 -177.73 64.64 -39.22
C GLU A 324 -178.94 63.99 -38.53
N LYS A 325 -178.79 63.54 -37.27
CA LYS A 325 -179.90 62.99 -36.48
C LYS A 325 -180.93 64.04 -36.09
N GLU A 326 -180.52 65.26 -35.75
CA GLU A 326 -181.43 66.37 -35.40
C GLU A 326 -182.19 66.90 -36.62
N GLU A 327 -181.55 66.96 -37.79
CA GLU A 327 -182.19 67.36 -39.05
C GLU A 327 -183.27 66.37 -39.51
N LEU A 328 -183.00 65.05 -39.41
CA LEU A 328 -183.99 64.00 -39.68
C LEU A 328 -185.20 64.06 -38.74
N MET A 329 -184.99 64.46 -37.48
CA MET A 329 -186.08 64.61 -36.50
C MET A 329 -186.97 65.84 -36.81
N HIS A 330 -186.38 66.92 -37.32
CA HIS A 330 -187.12 68.11 -37.76
C HIS A 330 -187.93 67.89 -39.04
N GLN A 331 -187.41 67.11 -40.00
CA GLN A 331 -188.17 66.76 -41.21
C GLN A 331 -189.42 65.93 -40.89
N SER A 332 -189.31 64.95 -39.98
CA SER A 332 -190.46 64.12 -39.58
C SER A 332 -191.60 64.92 -38.93
N LEU A 333 -191.29 65.98 -38.16
CA LEU A 333 -192.28 66.86 -37.54
C LEU A 333 -192.94 67.82 -38.55
N SER A 334 -192.21 68.18 -39.62
CA SER A 334 -192.73 69.03 -40.71
C SER A 334 -193.71 68.26 -41.60
N ASP A 335 -193.42 66.99 -41.90
CA ASP A 335 -194.29 66.15 -42.73
C ASP A 335 -195.64 65.85 -42.04
N GLU A 336 -195.65 65.73 -40.71
CA GLU A 336 -196.85 65.49 -39.91
C GLU A 336 -197.77 66.73 -39.86
N ALA A 337 -197.20 67.94 -39.93
CA ALA A 337 -197.96 69.19 -40.01
C ALA A 337 -198.61 69.37 -41.40
N GLN A 338 -197.89 69.05 -42.48
CA GLN A 338 -198.41 69.14 -43.85
C GLN A 338 -199.54 68.13 -44.13
N GLN A 339 -199.52 66.95 -43.50
CA GLN A 339 -200.63 65.99 -43.62
C GLN A 339 -201.94 66.47 -42.98
N LYS A 340 -201.86 67.27 -41.89
CA LYS A 340 -203.06 67.84 -41.25
C LYS A 340 -203.67 68.98 -42.07
N GLU A 341 -202.86 69.84 -42.69
CA GLU A 341 -203.36 70.86 -43.62
C GLU A 341 -204.01 70.24 -44.86
N LEU A 342 -203.44 69.15 -45.39
CA LEU A 342 -204.01 68.45 -46.55
C LEU A 342 -205.37 67.80 -46.24
N GLN A 343 -205.59 67.35 -45.01
CA GLN A 343 -206.90 66.84 -44.57
C GLN A 343 -207.92 67.98 -44.42
N HIS A 344 -207.51 69.15 -43.92
CA HIS A 344 -208.39 70.32 -43.82
C HIS A 344 -208.85 70.83 -45.20
N ILE A 345 -207.92 70.92 -46.16
CA ILE A 345 -208.23 71.38 -47.53
C ILE A 345 -209.15 70.40 -48.26
N LYS A 346 -209.03 69.08 -48.00
CA LYS A 346 -209.92 68.08 -48.62
C LYS A 346 -211.37 68.18 -48.14
N GLU A 347 -211.59 68.57 -46.90
CA GLU A 347 -212.93 68.76 -46.35
C GLU A 347 -213.58 70.03 -46.94
N GLU A 348 -212.81 71.13 -47.06
CA GLU A 348 -213.26 72.38 -47.71
C GLU A 348 -213.55 72.20 -49.21
N TYR A 349 -212.75 71.40 -49.92
CA TYR A 349 -212.99 71.11 -51.34
C TYR A 349 -214.25 70.25 -51.56
N ARG A 350 -214.66 69.44 -50.57
CA ARG A 350 -215.90 68.66 -50.66
C ARG A 350 -217.12 69.58 -50.53
N GLU A 351 -217.10 70.52 -49.59
CA GLU A 351 -218.18 71.49 -49.37
C GLU A 351 -218.31 72.46 -50.56
N LEU A 352 -217.19 72.93 -51.11
CA LEU A 352 -217.18 73.83 -52.27
C LEU A 352 -217.67 73.14 -53.57
N ARG A 353 -217.45 71.82 -53.70
CA ARG A 353 -217.91 71.04 -54.85
C ARG A 353 -219.42 70.80 -54.82
N GLU A 354 -220.01 70.72 -53.63
CA GLU A 354 -221.47 70.63 -53.46
C GLU A 354 -222.16 71.98 -53.74
N GLU A 355 -221.51 73.12 -53.47
CA GLU A 355 -222.03 74.45 -53.83
C GLU A 355 -221.86 74.81 -55.31
N TYR A 356 -220.73 74.43 -55.94
CA TYR A 356 -220.53 74.68 -57.37
C TYR A 356 -221.49 73.87 -58.26
N ALA A 357 -221.87 72.67 -57.82
CA ALA A 357 -222.87 71.86 -58.50
C ALA A 357 -224.29 72.48 -58.45
N LYS A 358 -224.61 73.26 -57.41
CA LYS A 358 -225.85 74.05 -57.35
C LYS A 358 -225.79 75.26 -58.28
N LEU A 359 -224.64 75.95 -58.33
CA LEU A 359 -224.46 77.18 -59.10
C LEU A 359 -224.34 76.96 -60.61
N GLN A 360 -223.77 75.83 -61.05
CA GLN A 360 -223.57 75.55 -62.47
C GLN A 360 -224.87 75.17 -63.21
N ASN A 361 -225.86 74.61 -62.51
CA ASN A 361 -227.17 74.39 -63.13
C ASN A 361 -227.98 75.70 -63.23
N GLU A 362 -227.86 76.63 -62.26
CA GLU A 362 -228.49 77.96 -62.36
C GLU A 362 -227.81 78.85 -63.42
N TYR A 363 -226.51 78.68 -63.69
CA TYR A 363 -225.79 79.47 -64.70
C TYR A 363 -226.10 79.08 -66.15
N ASN A 364 -226.37 77.81 -66.43
CA ASN A 364 -226.67 77.39 -67.80
C ASN A 364 -228.14 77.52 -68.19
N GLU A 365 -229.03 77.81 -67.22
CA GLU A 365 -230.34 78.41 -67.48
C GLU A 365 -230.25 79.92 -67.85
N TRP A 366 -229.08 80.57 -67.81
CA TRP A 366 -228.94 82.03 -68.01
C TRP A 366 -228.09 82.50 -69.22
N ILE A 367 -227.44 81.63 -70.00
CA ILE A 367 -226.83 82.00 -71.31
C ILE A 367 -227.58 81.33 -72.47
N GLU A 368 -228.90 81.48 -72.39
CA GLU A 368 -229.84 81.17 -73.46
C GLU A 368 -230.12 82.40 -74.37
N LEU A 369 -229.73 83.66 -74.06
CA LEU A 369 -230.60 84.79 -74.47
C LEU A 369 -230.04 86.17 -74.89
N VAL A 370 -228.77 86.37 -75.30
CA VAL A 370 -228.33 87.69 -75.86
C VAL A 370 -227.55 87.49 -77.16
N GLU A 371 -228.25 87.23 -78.26
CA GLU A 371 -228.72 88.24 -79.24
C GLU A 371 -227.59 88.87 -80.07
N THR A 372 -227.51 88.39 -81.31
CA THR A 372 -227.60 89.19 -82.53
C THR A 372 -228.12 90.62 -82.33
N ASP A 373 -227.44 91.66 -82.83
CA ASP A 373 -227.69 92.11 -84.21
C ASP A 373 -226.77 93.25 -84.72
N SER A 374 -226.77 93.39 -86.05
CA SER A 374 -226.31 94.48 -86.94
C SER A 374 -224.91 94.39 -87.61
N PRO A 375 -224.77 94.84 -88.89
CA PRO A 375 -225.29 94.14 -90.07
C PRO A 375 -224.33 94.10 -91.30
N GLY A 376 -224.49 93.08 -92.16
CA GLY A 376 -224.43 93.24 -93.63
C GLY A 376 -223.26 92.65 -94.44
N ARG A 377 -223.25 91.33 -94.68
CA ARG A 377 -223.28 90.70 -96.02
C ARG A 377 -223.67 89.23 -95.92
#